data_AF-N1PB97-F1
#
_entry.id   AF-N1PB97-F1
#
_cell.length_a   1.000
_cell.length_b   1.000
_cell.length_c   1.000
_cell.angle_alpha   90.00
_cell.angle_beta   90.00
_cell.angle_gamma   90.00
#
_symmetry.space_group_name_H-M   'P 1'
#
loop_
_entity.id
_entity.type
_entity.pdbx_description
1 polymer ?
#
loop_
_entity_poly.entity_id
_entity_poly.type
_entity_poly.pdbx_seq_one_letter_code
_entity_poly.pdbx_strand_id
1 'polypeptide(L)'
;MDWPDGHCKYVYHDDSEEARRHNSGWAMRNTNNHNVNILKKSCLGVLVCSLRCRMEESATVHLRPAICDKARKKQLGKSCPNPRCDGILELQPCRGHCGYPVTHFWRHVDGYVFFQAKGVHDHPRPEMKASAEARRHQFGTKENRHPLVGHSAPLSMSILIELFSS
;
A
#
# COMPACT_ATOMS: atom_id res chain seq x y z
N MET A 1 -13.05 -0.84 2.72
CA MET A 1 -11.66 -1.13 3.14
C MET A 1 -11.54 -0.76 4.60
N ASP A 2 -11.24 -1.72 5.46
CA ASP A 2 -11.27 -1.53 6.91
C ASP A 2 -10.01 -0.90 7.48
N TRP A 3 -10.16 -0.30 8.66
CA TRP A 3 -9.12 0.26 9.51
C TRP A 3 -9.00 -0.58 10.78
N PRO A 4 -8.57 -1.85 10.69
CA PRO A 4 -8.42 -2.69 11.87
C PRO A 4 -7.42 -2.04 12.81
N ASP A 5 -7.79 -1.92 14.08
CA ASP A 5 -6.99 -1.30 15.11
C ASP A 5 -7.17 -2.07 16.42
N GLY A 6 -6.20 -1.93 17.32
CA GLY A 6 -6.13 -2.72 18.53
C GLY A 6 -5.94 -4.23 18.27
N HIS A 7 -6.17 -5.01 19.33
CA HIS A 7 -5.99 -6.47 19.32
C HIS A 7 -7.19 -7.22 18.72
N CYS A 8 -7.76 -6.70 17.63
CA CYS A 8 -8.96 -7.25 17.01
C CYS A 8 -8.69 -8.57 16.27
N LYS A 9 -9.76 -9.36 16.14
CA LYS A 9 -9.78 -10.64 15.42
C LYS A 9 -11.06 -10.71 14.60
N TYR A 10 -10.94 -11.17 13.37
CA TYR A 10 -12.08 -11.38 12.47
C TYR A 10 -11.97 -12.74 11.79
N VAL A 11 -13.11 -13.29 11.40
CA VAL A 11 -13.21 -14.47 10.56
C VAL A 11 -14.07 -14.07 9.38
N TYR A 12 -13.54 -14.23 8.17
CA TYR A 12 -14.24 -13.98 6.92
C TYR A 12 -14.47 -15.31 6.22
N HIS A 13 -15.55 -15.40 5.47
CA HIS A 13 -15.71 -16.48 4.48
C HIS A 13 -14.78 -16.21 3.29
N ASP A 14 -14.36 -17.25 2.57
CA ASP A 14 -13.36 -17.14 1.49
C ASP A 14 -13.88 -16.43 0.24
N ASP A 15 -15.19 -16.28 0.07
CA ASP A 15 -15.84 -15.49 -0.98
C ASP A 15 -15.65 -13.97 -0.80
N SER A 16 -15.19 -13.52 0.37
CA SER A 16 -14.83 -12.12 0.60
C SER A 16 -13.57 -11.74 -0.16
N GLU A 17 -13.75 -10.95 -1.22
CA GLU A 17 -12.65 -10.43 -2.04
C GLU A 17 -11.66 -9.56 -1.24
N GLU A 18 -12.14 -8.78 -0.27
CA GLU A 18 -11.28 -7.97 0.61
C GLU A 18 -10.37 -8.85 1.47
N ALA A 19 -10.91 -9.93 2.02
CA ALA A 19 -10.20 -10.88 2.87
C ALA A 19 -9.19 -11.72 2.05
N ARG A 20 -9.58 -12.17 0.85
CA ARG A 20 -8.71 -12.86 -0.12
C ARG A 20 -7.49 -12.02 -0.51
N ARG A 21 -7.68 -10.72 -0.70
CA ARG A 21 -6.60 -9.76 -1.03
C ARG A 21 -5.82 -9.30 0.21
N HIS A 22 -6.27 -9.67 1.40
CA HIS A 22 -5.70 -9.29 2.69
C HIS A 22 -5.50 -7.76 2.78
N ASN A 23 -6.53 -7.03 2.33
CA ASN A 23 -6.47 -5.58 2.20
C ASN A 23 -6.55 -4.89 3.57
N SER A 24 -5.97 -3.70 3.66
CA SER A 24 -6.03 -2.85 4.85
C SER A 24 -5.98 -1.38 4.44
N GLY A 25 -6.76 -0.55 5.13
CA GLY A 25 -6.65 0.91 5.06
C GLY A 25 -5.25 1.38 5.49
N TRP A 26 -4.58 0.67 6.39
CA TRP A 26 -3.21 0.98 6.81
C TRP A 26 -2.17 0.60 5.75
N ALA A 27 -1.02 1.28 5.77
CA ALA A 27 0.10 0.98 4.88
C ALA A 27 0.90 -0.22 5.40
N MET A 28 0.45 -1.43 5.07
CA MET A 28 1.03 -2.68 5.58
C MET A 28 2.02 -3.29 4.58
N ARG A 29 3.23 -3.64 5.02
CA ARG A 29 4.23 -4.39 4.24
C ARG A 29 4.27 -5.86 4.65
N ASN A 30 4.54 -6.77 3.72
CA ASN A 30 4.82 -8.16 4.05
C ASN A 30 6.08 -8.25 4.94
N THR A 31 6.06 -9.11 5.95
CA THR A 31 7.19 -9.41 6.82
C THR A 31 7.35 -10.91 6.93
N ASN A 32 8.55 -11.41 6.61
CA ASN A 32 8.83 -12.83 6.71
C ASN A 32 8.69 -13.30 8.18
N ASN A 33 7.92 -14.35 8.40
CA ASN A 33 7.73 -15.01 9.69
C ASN A 33 8.16 -16.49 9.66
N HIS A 34 8.77 -16.94 8.55
CA HIS A 34 9.19 -18.33 8.30
C HIS A 34 8.03 -19.35 8.37
N ASN A 35 6.78 -18.92 8.20
CA ASN A 35 5.61 -19.78 8.15
C ASN A 35 4.71 -19.41 6.96
N VAL A 36 4.77 -20.22 5.90
CA VAL A 36 4.03 -19.97 4.64
C VAL A 36 2.51 -19.97 4.82
N ASN A 37 1.99 -20.63 5.85
CA ASN A 37 0.55 -20.70 6.12
C ASN A 37 0.02 -19.42 6.78
N ILE A 38 0.89 -18.53 7.25
CA ILE A 38 0.51 -17.30 7.92
C ILE A 38 1.13 -16.13 7.17
N LEU A 39 0.30 -15.31 6.54
CA LEU A 39 0.76 -14.06 5.96
C LEU A 39 0.84 -12.99 7.06
N LYS A 40 2.07 -12.64 7.44
CA LYS A 40 2.34 -11.55 8.39
C LYS A 40 2.59 -10.26 7.63
N LYS A 41 1.87 -9.19 7.99
CA LYS A 41 2.12 -7.84 7.47
C LYS A 41 2.32 -6.86 8.63
N SER A 42 3.30 -5.97 8.53
CA SER A 42 3.57 -4.96 9.56
C SER A 42 3.33 -3.55 9.00
N CYS A 43 2.80 -2.67 9.84
CA CYS A 43 2.52 -1.29 9.46
C CYS A 43 3.82 -0.53 9.18
N LEU A 44 3.81 0.31 8.16
CA LEU A 44 4.91 1.23 7.85
C LEU A 44 4.80 2.55 8.63
N GLY A 45 3.59 2.96 9.00
CA GLY A 45 3.30 4.30 9.47
C GLY A 45 2.63 5.17 8.41
N VAL A 46 2.95 6.46 8.45
CA VAL A 46 2.34 7.49 7.58
C VAL A 46 3.38 8.54 7.21
N LEU A 47 3.31 9.05 5.99
CA LEU A 47 4.15 10.19 5.58
C LEU A 47 3.48 11.49 5.99
N VAL A 48 4.24 12.36 6.63
CA VAL A 48 3.78 13.61 7.23
C VAL A 48 4.67 14.75 6.78
N CYS A 49 4.16 15.98 6.84
CA CYS A 49 4.99 17.17 6.67
C CYS A 49 5.86 17.39 7.91
N SER A 50 7.15 17.67 7.74
CA SER A 50 8.08 18.02 8.83
C SER A 50 7.63 19.25 9.63
N LEU A 51 6.96 20.19 8.97
CA LEU A 51 6.38 21.38 9.61
C LEU A 51 4.94 21.18 10.10
N ARG A 52 4.40 19.95 9.99
CA ARG A 52 3.04 19.60 10.41
C ARG A 52 1.97 20.56 9.89
N CYS A 53 2.15 21.03 8.65
CA CYS A 53 1.26 22.02 8.05
C CYS A 53 -0.18 21.49 7.91
N ARG A 54 -1.13 22.43 7.88
CA ARG A 54 -2.55 22.18 7.64
C ARG A 54 -2.95 22.83 6.31
N MET A 55 -3.78 22.16 5.53
CA MET A 55 -4.43 22.74 4.35
C MET A 55 -5.64 23.60 4.78
N GLU A 56 -6.14 24.46 3.89
CA GLU A 56 -7.22 25.44 4.21
C GLU A 56 -8.49 24.79 4.75
N GLU A 57 -8.82 23.60 4.27
CA GLU A 57 -9.99 22.84 4.69
C GLU A 57 -9.71 21.94 5.90
N SER A 58 -8.75 22.29 6.74
CA SER A 58 -8.30 21.55 7.95
C SER A 58 -7.66 20.18 7.71
N ALA A 59 -7.54 19.73 6.46
CA ALA A 59 -6.87 18.48 6.12
C ALA A 59 -5.35 18.59 6.32
N THR A 60 -4.78 17.69 7.11
CA THR A 60 -3.33 17.56 7.30
C THR A 60 -2.72 16.66 6.22
N VAL A 61 -1.43 16.86 5.94
CA VAL A 61 -0.69 16.03 4.98
C VAL A 61 -0.40 14.65 5.60
N HIS A 62 -1.23 13.67 5.28
CA HIS A 62 -1.08 12.26 5.73
C HIS A 62 -0.99 11.32 4.51
N LEU A 63 0.17 11.28 3.87
CA LEU A 63 0.36 10.51 2.64
C LEU A 63 0.60 9.02 2.93
N ARG A 64 0.14 8.15 2.03
CA ARG A 64 0.40 6.71 2.14
C ARG A 64 1.86 6.40 1.77
N PRO A 65 2.66 5.80 2.67
CA PRO A 65 3.99 5.32 2.33
C PRO A 65 3.91 4.24 1.25
N ALA A 66 4.84 4.28 0.30
CA ALA A 66 5.01 3.22 -0.68
C ALA A 66 5.48 1.94 0.01
N ILE A 67 4.89 0.82 -0.40
CA ILE A 67 5.22 -0.50 0.17
C ILE A 67 6.65 -0.90 -0.22
N CYS A 68 7.05 -0.65 -1.47
CA CYS A 68 8.41 -0.89 -1.93
C CYS A 68 9.40 0.07 -1.27
N ASP A 69 10.50 -0.46 -0.73
CA ASP A 69 11.53 0.31 -0.06
C ASP A 69 12.20 1.34 -0.97
N LYS A 70 12.52 0.95 -2.22
CA LYS A 70 13.12 1.86 -3.21
C LYS A 70 12.19 3.04 -3.52
N ALA A 71 10.91 2.78 -3.73
CA ALA A 71 9.91 3.82 -3.97
C ALA A 71 9.68 4.70 -2.75
N ARG A 72 9.66 4.12 -1.54
CA ARG A 72 9.50 4.86 -0.30
C ARG A 72 10.67 5.79 -0.03
N LYS A 73 11.91 5.32 -0.26
CA LYS A 73 13.11 6.20 -0.22
C LYS A 73 12.98 7.41 -1.14
N LYS A 74 12.38 7.23 -2.33
CA LYS A 74 12.09 8.36 -3.24
C LYS A 74 10.96 9.27 -2.76
N GLN A 75 10.10 8.85 -1.82
CA GLN A 75 9.07 9.73 -1.25
C GLN A 75 9.61 10.59 -0.10
N LEU A 76 10.54 10.05 0.68
CA LEU A 76 11.15 10.76 1.80
C LEU A 76 11.98 11.94 1.32
N GLY A 77 11.92 13.06 2.03
CA GLY A 77 12.66 14.29 1.70
C GLY A 77 12.09 15.09 0.54
N LYS A 78 11.05 14.61 -0.16
CA LYS A 78 10.33 15.43 -1.15
C LYS A 78 9.65 16.61 -0.49
N SER A 79 9.51 17.72 -1.22
CA SER A 79 8.77 18.90 -0.76
C SER A 79 7.34 18.53 -0.37
N CYS A 80 6.82 19.24 0.62
CA CYS A 80 5.44 19.15 1.04
C CYS A 80 4.50 19.39 -0.16
N PRO A 81 3.43 18.60 -0.32
CA PRO A 81 2.45 18.84 -1.38
C PRO A 81 1.60 20.11 -1.15
N ASN A 82 1.67 20.73 0.04
CA ASN A 82 1.02 22.00 0.29
C ASN A 82 1.87 23.14 -0.31
N PRO A 83 1.38 23.87 -1.33
CA PRO A 83 2.17 24.88 -2.04
C PRO A 83 2.53 26.10 -1.18
N ARG A 84 1.91 26.25 -0.01
CA ARG A 84 2.21 27.32 0.96
C ARG A 84 3.05 26.82 2.12
N CYS A 85 3.78 25.73 1.92
CA CYS A 85 4.60 25.11 2.95
C CYS A 85 5.96 24.71 2.38
N ASP A 86 7.02 25.20 3.02
CA ASP A 86 8.41 24.87 2.67
C ASP A 86 8.93 23.61 3.37
N GLY A 87 8.02 22.83 3.98
CA GLY A 87 8.36 21.60 4.66
C GLY A 87 8.71 20.46 3.70
N ILE A 88 9.20 19.36 4.26
CA ILE A 88 9.49 18.13 3.53
C ILE A 88 8.64 16.97 4.05
N LEU A 89 8.55 15.90 3.26
CA LEU A 89 7.90 14.66 3.66
C LEU A 89 8.85 13.79 4.49
N GLU A 90 8.42 13.47 5.71
CA GLU A 90 9.09 12.53 6.61
C GLU A 90 8.18 11.34 6.95
N LEU A 91 8.78 10.21 7.33
CA LEU A 91 8.02 9.05 7.81
C LEU A 91 7.81 9.17 9.32
N GLN A 92 6.56 9.19 9.75
CA GLN A 92 6.19 8.85 11.12
C GLN A 92 5.97 7.33 11.18
N PRO A 93 6.93 6.54 11.71
CA PRO A 93 6.82 5.09 11.75
C PRO A 93 5.77 4.65 12.76
N CYS A 94 5.11 3.52 12.50
CA CYS A 94 4.24 2.90 13.48
C CYS A 94 5.07 2.19 14.57
N ARG A 95 4.76 2.47 15.84
CA ARG A 95 5.37 1.85 17.04
C ARG A 95 4.32 1.37 18.05
N GLY A 96 3.09 1.27 17.60
CA GLY A 96 1.88 0.91 18.34
C GLY A 96 1.82 -0.45 19.02
N HIS A 97 2.86 -1.28 18.94
CA HIS A 97 2.94 -2.59 19.57
C HIS A 97 4.22 -2.71 20.40
N CYS A 98 4.19 -2.22 21.64
CA CYS A 98 5.34 -2.25 22.56
C CYS A 98 6.63 -1.66 21.93
N GLY A 99 6.50 -0.56 21.18
CA GLY A 99 7.61 0.09 20.47
C GLY A 99 7.88 -0.48 19.06
N TYR A 100 7.25 -1.60 18.70
CA TYR A 100 7.29 -2.22 17.38
C TYR A 100 6.06 -1.85 16.54
N PRO A 101 6.11 -2.04 15.21
CA PRO A 101 4.96 -1.77 14.36
C PRO A 101 3.77 -2.71 14.63
N VAL A 102 2.57 -2.16 14.55
CA VAL A 102 1.33 -2.94 14.52
C VAL A 102 1.39 -3.98 13.41
N THR A 103 0.94 -5.20 13.71
CA THR A 103 1.09 -6.35 12.82
C THR A 103 -0.24 -7.04 12.59
N HIS A 104 -0.52 -7.37 11.34
CA HIS A 104 -1.63 -8.19 10.90
C HIS A 104 -1.17 -9.60 10.55
N PHE A 105 -2.00 -10.57 10.88
CA PHE A 105 -1.83 -11.97 10.55
C PHE A 105 -3.06 -12.42 9.78
N TRP A 106 -2.82 -13.06 8.64
CA TRP A 106 -3.87 -13.67 7.83
C TRP A 106 -3.57 -15.15 7.66
N ARG A 107 -4.60 -15.98 7.78
CA ARG A 107 -4.49 -17.43 7.58
C ARG A 107 -5.72 -17.95 6.87
N HIS A 108 -5.52 -18.76 5.85
CA HIS A 108 -6.61 -19.45 5.14
C HIS A 108 -6.76 -20.85 5.74
N VAL A 109 -8.00 -21.24 6.09
CA VAL A 109 -8.33 -22.57 6.62
C VAL A 109 -9.74 -22.92 6.19
N ASP A 110 -9.91 -24.06 5.50
CA ASP A 110 -11.20 -24.70 5.20
C ASP A 110 -12.33 -23.78 4.71
N GLY A 111 -12.05 -22.93 3.71
CA GLY A 111 -13.04 -21.99 3.16
C GLY A 111 -13.23 -20.71 3.96
N TYR A 112 -12.37 -20.46 4.96
CA TYR A 112 -12.38 -19.24 5.77
C TYR A 112 -11.03 -18.53 5.76
N VAL A 113 -11.06 -17.21 5.97
CA VAL A 113 -9.90 -16.36 6.15
C VAL A 113 -9.92 -15.78 7.56
N PHE A 114 -8.97 -16.22 8.38
CA PHE A 114 -8.75 -15.73 9.73
C PHE A 114 -7.86 -14.50 9.71
N PHE A 115 -8.27 -13.47 10.44
CA PHE A 115 -7.52 -12.24 10.63
C PHE A 115 -7.25 -11.97 12.10
N GLN A 116 -6.05 -11.50 12.41
CA GLN A 116 -5.70 -10.97 13.72
C GLN A 116 -4.80 -9.73 13.57
N ALA A 117 -5.12 -8.66 14.28
CA ALA A 117 -4.23 -7.53 14.51
C ALA A 117 -3.58 -7.59 15.90
N LYS A 118 -2.36 -7.07 16.02
CA LYS A 118 -1.64 -6.90 17.29
C LYS A 118 -1.07 -5.49 17.40
N GLY A 119 -1.43 -4.78 18.47
CA GLY A 119 -1.07 -3.40 18.74
C GLY A 119 -2.15 -2.39 18.33
N VAL A 120 -1.96 -1.13 18.72
CA VAL A 120 -2.84 0.01 18.43
C VAL A 120 -2.06 1.04 17.64
N HIS A 121 -2.54 1.47 16.47
CA HIS A 121 -1.82 2.42 15.64
C HIS A 121 -1.61 3.77 16.36
N ASP A 122 -0.35 4.18 16.49
CA ASP A 122 0.12 5.38 17.19
C ASP A 122 0.43 6.55 16.25
N HIS A 123 -0.22 6.54 15.08
CA HIS A 123 -0.05 7.53 14.03
C HIS A 123 -1.38 7.75 13.31
N PRO A 124 -1.58 8.91 12.68
CA PRO A 124 -2.82 9.16 11.95
C PRO A 124 -2.97 8.21 10.76
N ARG A 125 -4.24 8.01 10.36
CA ARG A 125 -4.58 7.21 9.18
C ARG A 125 -3.94 7.84 7.94
N PRO A 126 -3.13 7.10 7.16
CA PRO A 126 -2.72 7.55 5.83
C PRO A 126 -3.95 7.67 4.93
N GLU A 127 -3.81 8.33 3.78
CA GLU A 127 -4.83 8.23 2.74
C GLU A 127 -5.06 6.78 2.27
N MET A 128 -6.24 6.58 1.67
CA MET A 128 -6.59 5.32 1.05
C MET A 128 -5.68 4.97 -0.12
N LYS A 129 -5.49 3.66 -0.34
CA LYS A 129 -4.66 3.13 -1.44
C LYS A 129 -5.05 3.70 -2.80
N ALA A 130 -6.36 3.77 -3.11
CA ALA A 130 -6.86 4.31 -4.36
C ALA A 130 -6.49 5.79 -4.55
N SER A 131 -6.61 6.61 -3.50
CA SER A 131 -6.20 8.02 -3.53
C SER A 131 -4.69 8.19 -3.73
N ALA A 132 -3.88 7.29 -3.16
CA ALA A 132 -2.43 7.29 -3.35
C ALA A 132 -2.04 6.91 -4.79
N GLU A 133 -2.79 5.99 -5.41
CA GLU A 133 -2.61 5.59 -6.82
C GLU A 133 -2.94 6.73 -7.78
N ALA A 134 -4.07 7.41 -7.58
CA ALA A 134 -4.48 8.56 -8.40
C ALA A 134 -3.39 9.66 -8.43
N ARG A 135 -2.79 9.98 -7.28
CA ARG A 135 -1.71 10.96 -7.21
C ARG A 135 -0.43 10.51 -7.90
N ARG A 136 -0.06 9.23 -7.81
CA ARG A 136 1.12 8.73 -8.53
C ARG A 136 0.99 8.94 -10.04
N HIS A 137 -0.20 8.80 -10.60
CA HIS A 137 -0.45 9.06 -12.01
C HIS A 137 -0.40 10.55 -12.38
N GLN A 138 -0.77 11.46 -11.46
CA GLN A 138 -0.71 12.91 -11.68
C GLN A 138 0.71 13.48 -11.54
N PHE A 139 1.52 12.96 -10.61
CA PHE A 139 2.91 13.42 -10.39
C PHE A 139 3.96 12.55 -11.11
N GLY A 140 3.53 11.59 -11.94
CA GLY A 140 4.38 10.65 -12.66
C GLY A 140 4.90 11.16 -14.01
N THR A 141 4.50 12.33 -14.48
CA THR A 141 4.97 12.91 -15.75
C THR A 141 6.13 13.88 -15.51
N LYS A 142 7.35 13.34 -15.51
CA LYS A 142 8.61 13.98 -16.00
C LYS A 142 9.79 13.07 -15.63
N GLU A 143 9.97 11.98 -16.36
CA GLU A 143 11.28 11.30 -16.46
C GLU A 143 11.49 10.89 -17.93
N ASN A 144 12.47 11.56 -18.56
CA ASN A 144 13.10 11.36 -19.87
C ASN A 144 12.43 10.41 -20.89
N ARG A 145 11.86 10.99 -21.94
CA ARG A 145 11.73 10.32 -23.25
C ARG A 145 13.11 10.28 -23.91
N HIS A 146 13.84 9.17 -23.75
CA HIS A 146 14.89 8.79 -24.68
C HIS A 146 14.24 8.14 -25.90
N PRO A 147 14.60 8.50 -27.15
CA PRO A 147 14.07 7.84 -28.33
C PRO A 147 14.68 6.43 -28.43
N LEU A 148 13.85 5.40 -28.33
CA LEU A 148 14.25 4.04 -28.66
C LEU A 148 14.24 3.91 -30.19
N VAL A 149 15.45 3.80 -30.76
CA VAL A 149 15.67 3.30 -32.11
C VAL A 149 15.43 1.79 -32.08
N GLY A 150 14.35 1.33 -32.73
CA GLY A 150 14.03 -0.08 -32.90
C GLY A 150 14.26 -0.50 -34.34
N HIS A 151 15.18 -1.45 -34.56
CA HIS A 151 15.32 -2.21 -35.79
C HIS A 151 14.67 -3.61 -35.65
N SER A 152 14.23 -4.11 -36.81
CA SER A 152 13.95 -5.51 -37.23
C SER A 152 12.70 -6.28 -36.72
N ALA A 153 11.69 -6.26 -37.60
CA ALA A 153 11.04 -7.38 -38.32
C ALA A 153 10.16 -8.46 -37.61
N PRO A 154 9.06 -8.92 -38.27
CA PRO A 154 8.02 -9.76 -37.68
C PRO A 154 8.17 -11.26 -37.97
N LEU A 155 7.50 -12.10 -37.18
CA LEU A 155 7.22 -13.51 -37.53
C LEU A 155 5.71 -13.80 -37.57
N SER A 156 5.41 -14.71 -38.49
CA SER A 156 4.16 -14.99 -39.21
C SER A 156 3.05 -15.69 -38.43
N MET A 157 1.81 -15.48 -38.91
CA MET A 157 0.54 -16.14 -38.60
C MET A 157 0.32 -17.43 -39.41
N SER A 158 -0.10 -18.50 -38.74
CA SER A 158 -0.86 -19.67 -39.25
C SER A 158 -1.00 -20.70 -38.11
N ILE A 159 -2.10 -21.42 -37.81
CA ILE A 159 -3.48 -21.53 -38.33
C ILE A 159 -4.27 -22.51 -37.40
N LEU A 160 -5.59 -22.30 -37.22
CA LEU A 160 -6.69 -23.28 -36.91
C LEU A 160 -6.74 -23.96 -35.51
N ILE A 161 -7.88 -24.27 -34.86
CA ILE A 161 -9.34 -24.30 -35.16
C ILE A 161 -10.13 -24.33 -33.82
N GLU A 162 -11.33 -23.73 -33.82
CA GLU A 162 -12.37 -23.82 -32.78
C GLU A 162 -13.11 -25.18 -32.76
N LEU A 163 -13.55 -25.69 -31.60
CA LEU A 163 -14.76 -26.53 -31.47
C LEU A 163 -15.19 -26.63 -29.98
N PHE A 164 -16.40 -26.17 -29.64
CA PHE A 164 -17.47 -26.90 -28.91
C PHE A 164 -18.62 -25.97 -28.45
N SER A 165 -19.70 -25.94 -29.26
CA SER A 165 -21.09 -25.88 -28.81
C SER A 165 -21.99 -26.54 -29.85
N SER A 166 -22.18 -27.85 -29.69
CA SER A 166 -23.43 -28.62 -29.83
C SER A 166 -23.11 -30.10 -29.61
#